data_AF-A0A4U2YVQ0-F1
#
_entry.id   AF-A0A4U2YVQ0-F1
#
_cell.length_a   1.000
_cell.length_b   1.000
_cell.length_c   1.000
_cell.angle_alpha   90.00
_cell.angle_beta   90.00
_cell.angle_gamma   90.00
#
_symmetry.space_group_name_H-M   'P 1'
#
loop_
_entity.id
_entity.type
_entity.pdbx_description
1 polymer ?
#
loop_
_entity_poly.entity_id
_entity_poly.type
_entity_poly.pdbx_seq_one_letter_code
_entity_poly.pdbx_strand_id
1 'polypeptide(L)'
;MKRKFEVEVVRTDKYVIELDESVMDDSWMENFYQHMHEFESLAKHAEHIAQYRARFNNGSYYGGFIEGYGEIALEGKVRQDENWHFPAVNILKADEDNDIEVEVKEI
;
A
#
# COMPACT_ATOMS: atom_id res chain seq x y z
N MET A 1 15.04 37.11 11.12
CA MET A 1 13.93 37.21 10.14
C MET A 1 13.49 35.80 9.79
N LYS A 2 12.18 35.50 9.75
CA LYS A 2 11.67 34.19 9.33
C LYS A 2 10.98 34.36 7.97
N ARG A 3 11.20 33.43 7.05
CA ARG A 3 10.53 33.35 5.74
C ARG A 3 9.60 32.13 5.77
N LYS A 4 8.49 32.18 5.05
CA LYS A 4 7.55 31.06 4.93
C LYS A 4 7.45 30.66 3.47
N PHE A 5 7.20 29.38 3.25
CA PHE A 5 7.05 28.82 1.91
C PHE A 5 5.85 27.87 1.93
N GLU A 6 5.03 27.95 0.90
CA GLU A 6 4.07 26.94 0.51
C GLU A 6 4.76 26.02 -0.51
N VAL A 7 4.61 24.71 -0.32
CA VAL A 7 5.23 23.69 -1.18
C VAL A 7 4.15 22.68 -1.54
N GLU A 8 3.85 22.56 -2.83
CA GLU A 8 2.98 21.52 -3.37
C GLU A 8 3.83 20.41 -3.98
N VAL A 9 3.45 19.15 -3.71
CA VAL A 9 4.09 17.96 -4.26
C VAL A 9 2.99 17.08 -4.84
N VAL A 10 3.09 16.80 -6.15
CA VAL A 10 2.22 15.86 -6.86
C VAL A 10 3.07 14.68 -7.31
N ARG A 11 2.63 13.46 -7.01
CA ARG A 11 3.31 12.22 -7.41
C ARG A 11 2.33 11.22 -8.01
N THR A 12 2.76 10.54 -9.06
CA THR A 12 2.03 9.42 -9.66
C THR A 12 2.80 8.12 -9.44
N ASP A 13 2.25 7.22 -8.61
CA ASP A 13 2.76 5.86 -8.43
C ASP A 13 1.86 4.85 -9.18
N LYS A 14 2.44 3.76 -9.70
CA LYS A 14 1.67 2.66 -10.33
C LYS A 14 2.03 1.32 -9.70
N TYR A 15 0.99 0.55 -9.38
CA TYR A 15 1.13 -0.76 -8.74
C TYR A 15 0.44 -1.85 -9.55
N VAL A 16 1.04 -3.03 -9.57
CA VAL A 16 0.37 -4.28 -9.93
C VAL A 16 0.26 -5.11 -8.66
N ILE A 17 -0.97 -5.34 -8.19
CA ILE A 17 -1.25 -6.02 -6.93
C ILE A 17 -1.99 -7.31 -7.25
N GLU A 18 -1.43 -8.42 -6.78
CA GLU A 18 -2.02 -9.75 -6.85
C GLU A 18 -2.68 -10.07 -5.50
N LEU A 19 -3.92 -10.57 -5.57
CA LEU A 19 -4.74 -10.97 -4.44
C LEU A 19 -5.23 -12.40 -4.68
N ASP A 20 -4.97 -13.31 -3.74
CA ASP A 20 -5.41 -14.70 -3.82
C ASP A 20 -6.83 -14.85 -3.25
N GLU A 21 -7.82 -14.91 -4.12
CA GLU A 21 -9.25 -15.08 -3.78
C GLU A 21 -9.54 -16.44 -3.09
N SER A 22 -8.65 -17.43 -3.21
CA SER A 22 -8.81 -18.70 -2.48
C SER A 22 -8.52 -18.57 -0.98
N VAL A 23 -7.80 -17.52 -0.58
CA VAL A 23 -7.52 -17.18 0.82
C VAL A 23 -8.39 -16.00 1.28
N MET A 24 -8.54 -14.99 0.41
CA MET A 24 -9.43 -13.85 0.59
C MET A 24 -10.86 -14.20 0.12
N ASP A 25 -11.38 -15.33 0.60
CA ASP A 25 -12.71 -15.82 0.25
C ASP A 25 -13.82 -15.01 0.94
N ASP A 26 -15.10 -15.35 0.67
CA ASP A 26 -16.25 -14.66 1.27
C ASP A 26 -16.21 -14.62 2.80
N SER A 27 -15.68 -15.67 3.45
CA SER A 27 -15.59 -15.72 4.91
C SER A 27 -14.52 -14.78 5.43
N TRP A 28 -13.38 -14.70 4.75
CA TRP A 28 -12.32 -13.75 5.09
C TRP A 28 -12.78 -12.31 4.84
N MET A 29 -13.41 -12.05 3.69
CA MET A 29 -13.93 -10.73 3.31
C MET A 29 -14.95 -10.23 4.33
N GLU A 30 -15.90 -11.06 4.75
CA GLU A 30 -16.89 -10.71 5.79
C GLU A 30 -16.20 -10.41 7.14
N ASN A 31 -15.22 -11.23 7.54
CA ASN A 31 -14.49 -11.00 8.78
C ASN A 31 -13.69 -9.70 8.75
N PHE A 32 -13.01 -9.43 7.65
CA PHE A 32 -12.27 -8.18 7.44
C PHE A 32 -13.22 -6.99 7.48
N TYR A 33 -14.36 -7.08 6.79
CA TYR A 33 -15.39 -6.04 6.77
C TYR A 33 -15.86 -5.65 8.18
N GLN A 34 -16.12 -6.64 9.04
CA GLN A 34 -16.64 -6.43 10.38
C GLN A 34 -15.62 -5.86 11.38
N HIS A 35 -14.32 -6.04 11.15
CA HIS A 35 -13.28 -5.75 12.15
C HIS A 35 -12.23 -4.73 11.71
N MET A 36 -12.04 -4.52 10.40
CA MET A 36 -11.01 -3.66 9.84
C MET A 36 -11.63 -2.48 9.08
N HIS A 37 -11.92 -2.67 7.79
CA HIS A 37 -12.52 -1.66 6.94
C HIS A 37 -13.68 -2.25 6.16
N GLU A 38 -14.70 -1.43 5.90
CA GLU A 38 -15.93 -1.79 5.16
C GLU A 38 -15.65 -1.99 3.66
N PHE A 39 -14.81 -2.97 3.31
CA PHE A 39 -14.42 -3.31 1.95
C PHE A 39 -15.18 -4.54 1.47
N GLU A 40 -16.03 -4.35 0.48
CA GLU A 40 -16.89 -5.42 -0.06
C GLU A 40 -16.31 -6.06 -1.33
N SER A 41 -15.08 -5.71 -1.73
CA SER A 41 -14.48 -6.25 -2.96
C SER A 41 -12.95 -6.22 -2.91
N LEU A 42 -12.32 -7.19 -3.58
CA LEU A 42 -10.86 -7.23 -3.77
C LEU A 42 -10.29 -5.93 -4.37
N ALA A 43 -11.06 -5.24 -5.22
CA ALA A 43 -10.65 -3.95 -5.76
C ALA A 43 -10.45 -2.89 -4.67
N LYS A 44 -11.28 -2.89 -3.61
CA LYS A 44 -11.13 -1.99 -2.46
C LYS A 44 -9.93 -2.34 -1.60
N HIS A 45 -9.62 -3.63 -1.46
CA HIS A 45 -8.39 -4.07 -0.81
C HIS A 45 -7.16 -3.60 -1.59
N ALA A 46 -7.12 -3.80 -2.91
CA ALA A 46 -6.03 -3.34 -3.76
C ALA A 46 -5.84 -1.81 -3.69
N GLU A 47 -6.95 -1.05 -3.71
CA GLU A 47 -6.94 0.41 -3.52
C GLU A 47 -6.29 0.79 -2.18
N HIS A 48 -6.70 0.15 -1.10
CA HIS A 48 -6.16 0.42 0.23
C HIS A 48 -4.67 0.06 0.35
N ILE A 49 -4.26 -1.09 -0.17
CA ILE A 49 -2.86 -1.52 -0.20
C ILE A 49 -2.00 -0.50 -0.97
N ALA A 50 -2.46 -0.03 -2.13
CA ALA A 50 -1.77 1.00 -2.92
C ALA A 50 -1.64 2.32 -2.14
N GLN A 51 -2.71 2.76 -1.48
CA GLN A 51 -2.67 3.97 -0.65
C GLN A 51 -1.67 3.84 0.50
N TYR A 52 -1.66 2.70 1.20
CA TYR A 52 -0.76 2.46 2.32
C TYR A 52 0.70 2.41 1.86
N ARG A 53 0.95 1.74 0.73
CA ARG A 53 2.26 1.68 0.10
C ARG A 53 2.78 3.08 -0.23
N ALA A 54 1.99 3.87 -0.96
CA ALA A 54 2.37 5.24 -1.35
C ALA A 54 2.68 6.14 -0.15
N ARG A 55 1.93 6.00 0.95
CA ARG A 55 2.05 6.86 2.14
C ARG A 55 3.20 6.49 3.07
N PHE A 56 3.47 5.20 3.25
CA PHE A 56 4.31 4.73 4.36
C PHE A 56 5.47 3.84 3.94
N ASN A 57 5.33 3.09 2.84
CA ASN A 57 6.30 2.07 2.44
C ASN A 57 6.97 2.38 1.09
N ASN A 58 6.65 3.50 0.44
CA ASN A 58 7.26 3.93 -0.81
C ASN A 58 8.80 3.94 -0.71
N GLY A 59 9.47 3.42 -1.74
CA GLY A 59 10.92 3.23 -1.78
C GLY A 59 11.45 2.04 -0.94
N SER A 60 10.60 1.30 -0.23
CA SER A 60 11.00 0.08 0.48
C SER A 60 11.26 -1.10 -0.48
N TYR A 61 12.27 -1.90 -0.17
CA TYR A 61 12.61 -3.16 -0.87
C TYR A 61 11.63 -4.32 -0.59
N TYR A 62 10.65 -4.11 0.30
CA TYR A 62 9.64 -5.08 0.72
C TYR A 62 8.26 -4.44 0.69
N GLY A 63 7.18 -5.22 0.65
CA GLY A 63 5.80 -4.70 0.63
C GLY A 63 5.43 -3.94 1.90
N GLY A 64 5.99 -4.38 3.04
CA GLY A 64 5.83 -3.76 4.34
C GLY A 64 4.57 -4.22 5.08
N PHE A 65 4.43 -3.74 6.30
CA PHE A 65 3.30 -4.08 7.17
C PHE A 65 2.10 -3.18 6.88
N ILE A 66 0.92 -3.78 6.73
CA ILE A 66 -0.37 -3.09 6.58
C ILE A 66 -1.33 -3.68 7.61
N GLU A 67 -1.95 -2.81 8.42
CA GLU A 67 -2.96 -3.24 9.38
C GLU A 67 -4.13 -3.95 8.66
N GLY A 68 -4.56 -5.09 9.19
CA GLY A 68 -5.52 -5.97 8.51
C GLY A 68 -4.90 -7.03 7.59
N TYR A 69 -3.68 -6.82 7.09
CA TYR A 69 -3.00 -7.73 6.17
C TYR A 69 -1.64 -8.22 6.68
N GLY A 70 -1.12 -7.73 7.80
CA GLY A 70 0.23 -8.10 8.24
C GLY A 70 1.32 -7.64 7.25
N GLU A 71 2.42 -8.39 7.18
CA GLU A 71 3.50 -8.17 6.22
C GLU A 71 3.11 -8.73 4.86
N ILE A 72 3.08 -7.88 3.83
CA ILE A 72 2.79 -8.28 2.45
C ILE A 72 4.06 -8.37 1.61
N ALA A 73 4.04 -9.20 0.57
CA ALA A 73 5.19 -9.37 -0.30
C ALA A 73 5.32 -8.22 -1.32
N LEU A 74 6.56 -7.90 -1.68
CA LEU A 74 6.89 -7.14 -2.89
C LEU A 74 7.77 -8.03 -3.76
N GLU A 75 7.28 -8.39 -4.95
CA GLU A 75 7.94 -9.33 -5.86
C GLU A 75 8.32 -10.64 -5.14
N GLY A 76 7.44 -11.13 -4.27
CA GLY A 76 7.67 -12.33 -3.46
C GLY A 76 8.63 -12.17 -2.28
N LYS A 77 9.11 -10.96 -1.97
CA LYS A 77 10.02 -10.69 -0.85
C LYS A 77 9.27 -10.10 0.35
N VAL A 78 9.58 -10.62 1.53
CA VAL A 78 9.05 -10.17 2.83
C VAL A 78 10.18 -9.80 3.78
N ARG A 79 9.97 -8.80 4.65
CA ARG A 79 11.02 -8.31 5.56
C ARG A 79 11.14 -9.12 6.86
N GLN A 80 10.00 -9.53 7.42
CA GLN A 80 9.90 -10.13 8.77
C GLN A 80 9.55 -11.62 8.75
N ASP A 81 9.63 -12.22 9.94
CA ASP A 81 9.27 -13.60 10.29
C ASP A 81 7.96 -14.06 9.64
N GLU A 82 7.93 -15.29 9.15
CA GLU A 82 6.82 -15.92 8.42
C GLU A 82 5.49 -15.83 9.18
N ASN A 83 5.54 -15.72 10.52
CA ASN A 83 4.40 -15.64 11.41
C ASN A 83 3.49 -14.41 11.20
N TRP A 84 4.03 -13.33 10.61
CA TRP A 84 3.25 -12.10 10.35
C TRP A 84 2.98 -11.88 8.87
N HIS A 85 3.43 -12.81 8.02
CA HIS A 85 3.23 -12.70 6.59
C HIS A 85 1.82 -13.13 6.19
N PHE A 86 1.14 -12.31 5.39
CA PHE A 86 -0.09 -12.69 4.74
C PHE A 86 0.19 -13.07 3.27
N PRO A 87 0.19 -14.37 2.94
CA PRO A 87 0.63 -14.86 1.64
C PRO A 87 -0.34 -14.55 0.50
N ALA A 88 -1.58 -14.13 0.81
CA ALA A 88 -2.60 -13.83 -0.19
C ALA A 88 -2.37 -12.50 -0.92
N VAL A 89 -1.39 -11.69 -0.50
CA VAL A 89 -1.14 -10.37 -1.07
C VAL A 89 0.30 -10.24 -1.52
N ASN A 90 0.48 -9.91 -2.80
CA ASN A 90 1.78 -9.64 -3.39
C ASN A 90 1.72 -8.41 -4.30
N ILE A 91 2.56 -7.42 -4.04
CA ILE A 91 2.78 -6.33 -4.98
C ILE A 91 3.77 -6.86 -6.02
N LEU A 92 3.28 -7.19 -7.21
CA LEU A 92 4.09 -7.71 -8.30
C LEU A 92 4.99 -6.65 -8.95
N LYS A 93 4.57 -5.38 -8.87
CA LYS A 93 5.33 -4.25 -9.40
C LYS A 93 4.97 -2.98 -8.66
N ALA A 94 5.99 -2.18 -8.33
CA ALA A 94 5.84 -0.85 -7.77
C ALA A 94 6.69 0.14 -8.59
N ASP A 95 6.06 0.85 -9.51
CA ASP A 95 6.69 1.94 -10.25
C ASP A 95 6.49 3.23 -9.44
N GLU A 96 7.46 3.49 -8.58
CA GLU A 96 7.45 4.59 -7.61
C GLU A 96 8.51 5.63 -7.94
N ASP A 97 8.29 6.87 -7.52
CA ASP A 97 9.26 7.98 -7.59
C ASP A 97 9.77 8.34 -9.00
N ASN A 98 9.05 7.90 -10.04
CA ASN A 98 9.39 8.18 -11.44
C ASN A 98 8.74 9.46 -11.99
N ASP A 99 7.66 9.93 -11.38
CA ASP A 99 6.84 11.05 -11.84
C ASP A 99 6.42 11.93 -10.65
N ILE A 100 7.23 12.95 -10.35
CA ILE A 100 7.07 13.87 -9.22
C ILE A 100 7.20 15.31 -9.72
N GLU A 101 6.17 16.11 -9.46
CA GLU A 101 6.14 17.55 -9.69
C GLU A 101 6.19 18.28 -8.34
N VAL A 102 7.05 19.30 -8.23
CA VAL A 102 7.21 20.10 -7.00
C VAL A 102 7.14 21.59 -7.34
N GLU A 103 6.19 22.30 -6.74
CA GLU A 103 6.04 23.74 -6.85
C GLU A 103 6.32 24.42 -5.50
N VAL A 104 7.09 25.52 -5.52
CA VAL A 104 7.48 26.25 -4.30
C VAL A 104 7.17 27.73 -4.46
N LYS A 105 6.48 28.30 -3.45
CA LYS A 105 6.10 29.70 -3.40
C LYS A 105 6.42 30.30 -2.03
N GLU A 106 7.09 31.45 -2.00
CA GLU A 106 7.29 32.21 -0.75
C GLU A 106 6.02 32.98 -0.36
N ILE A 107 5.67 32.97 0.94
CA ILE A 107 4.47 33.62 1.51
C ILE A 107 4.77 34.43 2.78
#